data_AF-A0A2Y6F814-F1
#
_entry.id   AF-A0A2Y6F814-F1
#
_cell.length_a   1.000
_cell.length_b   1.000
_cell.length_c   1.000
_cell.angle_alpha   90.00
_cell.angle_beta   90.00
_cell.angle_gamma   90.00
#
_symmetry.space_group_name_H-M   'P 1'
#
loop_
_entity.id
_entity.type
_entity.pdbx_description
1 polymer ?
#
loop_
_entity_poly.entity_id
_entity_poly.type
_entity_poly.pdbx_seq_one_letter_code
_entity_poly.pdbx_strand_id
1 'polypeptide(L)'
;MNDLFAWLEEQEPCCPPDGPLNKAINYILNRRDELSCFLGDGAVPLDNNICERAIRPVVMGRKAWLFAGSLMAGNRAAQIMSLL
;
A
#
# COMPACT_ATOMS: atom_id res chain seq x y z
N MET A 1 -11.04 12.26 -12.07
CA MET A 1 -11.12 11.46 -10.84
C MET A 1 -12.56 11.12 -10.46
N ASN A 2 -13.48 12.08 -10.50
CA ASN A 2 -14.92 11.81 -10.32
C ASN A 2 -15.47 10.78 -11.32
N ASP A 3 -15.12 10.93 -12.61
CA ASP A 3 -15.58 9.98 -13.66
C ASP A 3 -15.08 8.55 -13.43
N LEU A 4 -13.87 8.40 -12.86
CA LEU A 4 -13.34 7.08 -12.51
C LEU A 4 -14.13 6.46 -11.36
N PHE A 5 -14.44 7.23 -10.31
CA PHE A 5 -15.21 6.72 -9.18
C PHE A 5 -16.64 6.35 -9.60
N ALA A 6 -17.30 7.17 -10.41
CA ALA A 6 -18.61 6.85 -10.96
C ALA A 6 -18.59 5.55 -11.78
N TRP A 7 -17.58 5.39 -12.64
CA TRP A 7 -17.41 4.15 -13.41
C TRP A 7 -17.17 2.94 -12.49
N LEU A 8 -16.36 3.08 -11.44
CA LEU A 8 -16.09 2.00 -10.49
C LEU A 8 -17.35 1.59 -9.69
N GLU A 9 -18.19 2.55 -9.30
CA GLU A 9 -19.49 2.30 -8.66
C GLU A 9 -20.44 1.53 -9.58
N GLU A 10 -20.42 1.81 -10.90
CA GLU A 10 -21.18 1.06 -11.88
C GLU A 10 -20.66 -0.37 -12.08
N GLN A 11 -19.34 -0.58 -12.00
CA GLN A 11 -18.72 -1.91 -12.20
C GLN A 11 -18.80 -2.83 -10.98
N GLU A 12 -18.87 -2.27 -9.76
CA GLU A 12 -18.92 -3.02 -8.50
C GLU A 12 -19.98 -4.15 -8.50
N PRO A 13 -21.26 -3.89 -8.84
CA PRO A 13 -22.30 -4.92 -8.85
C PRO A 13 -22.16 -5.92 -10.02
N CYS A 14 -21.41 -5.57 -11.07
CA CYS A 14 -21.15 -6.45 -12.21
C CYS A 14 -20.05 -7.48 -11.91
N CYS A 15 -19.32 -7.31 -10.81
CA CYS A 15 -18.22 -8.19 -10.42
C CYS A 15 -18.66 -9.21 -9.36
N PRO A 16 -18.15 -10.46 -9.42
CA PRO A 16 -18.39 -11.43 -8.35
C PRO A 16 -17.89 -10.88 -7.00
N PRO A 17 -18.68 -10.92 -5.91
CA PRO A 17 -18.37 -10.23 -4.65
C PRO A 17 -17.05 -10.67 -4.01
N ASP A 18 -16.69 -11.95 -4.12
CA ASP A 18 -15.41 -12.46 -3.59
C ASP A 18 -14.26 -12.44 -4.61
N GLY A 19 -14.52 -11.93 -5.82
CA GLY A 19 -13.57 -11.88 -6.91
C GLY A 19 -12.43 -10.89 -6.66
N PRO A 20 -11.23 -11.13 -7.22
CA PRO A 20 -10.09 -10.22 -7.07
C PRO A 20 -10.39 -8.81 -7.61
N LEU A 21 -11.23 -8.71 -8.65
CA LEU A 21 -11.65 -7.43 -9.22
C LEU A 21 -12.59 -6.66 -8.29
N ASN A 22 -13.63 -7.31 -7.75
CA ASN A 22 -14.53 -6.65 -6.79
C ASN A 22 -13.75 -6.17 -5.55
N LYS A 23 -12.81 -6.98 -5.04
CA LYS A 23 -11.91 -6.57 -3.95
C LYS A 23 -11.09 -5.34 -4.29
N ALA A 24 -10.54 -5.25 -5.50
CA ALA A 24 -9.78 -4.09 -5.95
C ALA A 24 -10.66 -2.83 -6.11
N ILE A 25 -11.85 -2.98 -6.69
CA ILE A 25 -12.83 -1.88 -6.82
C ILE A 25 -13.21 -1.36 -5.43
N ASN A 26 -13.61 -2.26 -4.54
CA ASN A 26 -13.99 -1.90 -3.18
C ASN A 26 -12.84 -1.28 -2.38
N TYR A 27 -11.59 -1.71 -2.60
CA TYR A 27 -10.43 -1.05 -2.01
C TYR A 27 -10.32 0.42 -2.42
N ILE A 28 -10.51 0.73 -3.72
CA ILE A 28 -10.43 2.08 -4.24
C ILE A 28 -11.60 2.93 -3.75
N LEU A 29 -12.84 2.42 -3.82
CA LEU A 29 -14.04 3.13 -3.39
C LEU A 29 -14.01 3.48 -1.90
N ASN A 30 -13.55 2.55 -1.05
CA ASN A 30 -13.42 2.78 0.39
C ASN A 30 -12.30 3.76 0.77
N ARG A 31 -11.42 4.12 -0.18
CA ARG A 31 -10.25 5.01 0.04
C ARG A 31 -10.23 6.20 -0.91
N ARG A 32 -11.42 6.68 -1.29
CA ARG A 32 -11.62 7.75 -2.26
C ARG A 32 -10.83 9.01 -1.90
N ASP A 33 -10.89 9.42 -0.64
CA ASP A 33 -10.29 10.66 -0.17
C ASP A 33 -8.76 10.54 -0.06
N GLU A 34 -8.26 9.41 0.46
CA GLU A 34 -6.83 9.17 0.59
C GLU A 34 -6.16 9.01 -0.77
N LEU A 35 -6.79 8.30 -1.71
CA LEU A 35 -6.26 8.09 -3.07
C LEU A 35 -6.43 9.32 -3.97
N SER A 36 -7.11 10.38 -3.53
CA SER A 36 -7.28 11.61 -4.31
C SER A 36 -6.66 12.85 -3.66
N CYS A 37 -6.03 12.73 -2.49
CA CYS A 37 -5.45 13.85 -1.75
C CYS A 37 -4.44 14.69 -2.55
N PHE A 38 -3.67 14.06 -3.44
CA PHE A 38 -2.70 14.74 -4.32
C PHE A 38 -3.34 15.75 -5.28
N LEU A 39 -4.65 15.65 -5.54
CA LEU A 39 -5.39 16.62 -6.35
C LEU A 39 -5.60 17.95 -5.61
N GLY A 40 -5.63 17.92 -4.28
CA GLY A 40 -5.80 19.10 -3.42
C GLY A 40 -4.49 19.65 -2.87
N ASP A 41 -3.45 18.83 -2.76
CA ASP A 41 -2.14 19.22 -2.25
C ASP A 41 -1.02 18.74 -3.17
N GLY A 42 -0.38 19.68 -3.87
CA GLY A 42 0.73 19.40 -4.78
C GLY A 42 2.04 18.99 -4.10
N ALA A 43 2.15 19.09 -2.77
CA ALA A 43 3.28 18.53 -2.03
C ALA A 43 3.17 17.00 -1.88
N VAL A 44 1.96 16.45 -2.04
CA VAL A 44 1.74 15.00 -1.95
C VAL A 44 2.04 14.35 -3.31
N PRO A 45 2.97 13.39 -3.37
CA PRO A 45 3.26 12.69 -4.61
C PRO A 45 2.07 11.84 -5.05
N LEU A 46 1.89 11.72 -6.37
CA LEU A 46 0.86 10.88 -6.98
C LEU A 46 1.04 9.38 -6.65
N ASP A 47 2.28 8.95 -6.46
CA ASP A 47 2.63 7.55 -6.24
C ASP A 47 3.37 7.33 -4.92
N ASN A 48 3.40 6.08 -4.49
CA ASN A 48 4.06 5.65 -3.26
C ASN A 48 5.49 5.14 -3.48
N ASN A 49 6.13 5.44 -4.63
CA ASN A 49 7.41 4.84 -5.00
C ASN A 49 8.51 5.11 -3.98
N ILE A 50 8.49 6.28 -3.35
CA ILE A 50 9.48 6.66 -2.33
C ILE A 50 9.40 5.70 -1.13
N CYS A 51 8.19 5.46 -0.60
CA CYS A 51 8.00 4.57 0.54
C CYS A 51 8.30 3.11 0.15
N GLU A 52 7.86 2.67 -1.02
CA GLU A 52 8.16 1.33 -1.53
C GLU A 52 9.67 1.10 -1.68
N ARG A 53 10.40 2.09 -2.18
CA ARG A 53 11.87 2.03 -2.24
C ARG A 53 12.50 2.02 -0.86
N ALA A 54 11.96 2.76 0.11
CA ALA A 54 12.47 2.80 1.47
C ALA A 54 12.27 1.48 2.23
N ILE A 55 11.14 0.80 2.00
CA ILE A 55 10.81 -0.47 2.68
C ILE A 55 11.49 -1.69 2.04
N ARG A 56 11.81 -1.60 0.73
CA ARG A 56 12.37 -2.71 -0.05
C ARG A 56 13.64 -3.34 0.57
N PRO A 57 14.63 -2.60 1.09
CA PRO A 57 15.80 -3.19 1.75
C PRO A 57 15.43 -4.06 2.97
N VAL A 58 14.42 -3.68 3.74
CA VAL A 58 13.95 -4.44 4.91
C VAL A 58 13.27 -5.74 4.47
N VAL A 59 12.39 -5.66 3.47
CA VAL A 59 11.68 -6.84 2.95
C VAL A 59 12.65 -7.85 2.33
N MET A 60 13.60 -7.37 1.53
CA MET A 60 14.65 -8.21 0.94
C MET A 60 15.59 -8.76 2.02
N GLY A 61 15.98 -7.91 2.98
CA GLY A 61 16.82 -8.26 4.11
C GLY A 61 16.20 -9.36 4.98
N ARG A 62 14.89 -9.30 5.27
CA ARG A 62 14.17 -10.31 6.07
C ARG A 62 14.37 -11.74 5.53
N LYS A 63 14.46 -11.91 4.21
CA LYS A 63 14.69 -13.21 3.57
C LYS A 63 16.17 -13.59 3.49
N ALA A 64 17.08 -12.62 3.45
CA ALA A 64 18.50 -12.82 3.17
C ALA A 64 19.41 -12.78 4.43
N TRP A 65 18.99 -12.11 5.50
CA TRP A 65 19.79 -11.94 6.71
C TRP A 65 19.67 -13.16 7.61
N LEU A 66 20.76 -13.91 7.75
CA LEU A 66 20.85 -15.06 8.66
C LEU A 66 21.14 -14.65 10.11
N PHE A 67 21.71 -13.46 10.31
CA PHE A 67 22.17 -12.99 11.62
C PHE A 67 21.92 -11.49 11.79
N ALA A 68 21.71 -11.07 13.03
CA ALA A 68 21.75 -9.66 13.41
C ALA A 68 23.16 -9.29 13.90
N GLY A 69 23.73 -8.19 13.40
CA GLY A 69 25.10 -7.76 13.76
C GLY A 69 25.28 -7.32 15.22
N SER A 70 24.19 -7.13 15.97
CA SER A 70 24.19 -6.91 17.42
C SER A 70 22.78 -7.12 17.98
N LEU A 71 22.65 -7.30 19.29
CA LEU A 71 21.34 -7.40 19.97
C LEU A 71 20.46 -6.15 19.70
N MET A 72 21.05 -4.95 19.75
CA MET A 72 20.34 -3.70 19.48
C MET A 72 19.87 -3.60 18.01
N ALA A 73 20.64 -4.13 17.06
CA ALA A 73 20.22 -4.19 15.67
C ALA A 73 19.09 -5.22 15.48
N GLY A 74 19.18 -6.38 16.15
CA GLY A 74 18.14 -7.40 16.14
C GLY A 74 16.80 -6.89 16.68
N ASN A 75 16.81 -6.19 17.82
CA ASN A 75 15.58 -5.62 18.40
C ASN A 75 14.91 -4.60 17.46
N ARG A 76 15.68 -3.71 16.84
CA ARG A 76 15.16 -2.74 15.86
C ARG A 76 14.59 -3.43 14.62
N ALA A 77 15.30 -4.43 14.10
CA ALA A 77 14.85 -5.22 12.97
C ALA A 77 13.53 -5.96 13.28
N ALA A 78 13.42 -6.58 14.46
CA ALA A 78 12.21 -7.28 14.89
C ALA A 78 11.02 -6.32 15.02
N GLN A 79 11.21 -5.14 15.62
CA GLN A 79 10.15 -4.13 15.73
C GLN A 79 9.63 -3.72 14.35
N ILE A 80 10.51 -3.36 13.41
CA ILE A 80 10.09 -2.97 12.07
C ILE A 80 9.40 -4.15 11.36
N MET A 81 9.98 -5.35 11.38
CA MET A 81 9.42 -6.51 10.68
C MET A 81 8.08 -6.99 11.26
N SER A 82 7.79 -6.72 12.54
CA SER A 82 6.49 -7.06 13.13
C SER A 82 5.33 -6.20 12.63
N LEU A 83 5.64 -5.04 12.04
CA LEU A 83 4.66 -4.14 11.42
C LEU A 83 4.43 -4.44 9.93
N LEU A 84 5.21 -5.35 9.36
CA LEU A 84 5.19 -5.74 7.94
C LEU A 84 4.49 -7.08 7.71
#